data_AF-A0A9D4LQR3-F1
#
_entry.id   AF-A0A9D4LQR3-F1
#
_cell.length_a   1.000
_cell.length_b   1.000
_cell.length_c   1.000
_cell.angle_alpha   90.00
_cell.angle_beta   90.00
_cell.angle_gamma   90.00
#
_symmetry.space_group_name_H-M   'P 1'
#
loop_
_entity.id
_entity.type
_entity.pdbx_description
1 polymer ?
#
loop_
_entity_poly.entity_id
_entity_poly.type
_entity_poly.pdbx_seq_one_letter_code
_entity_poly.pdbx_strand_id
1 'polypeptide(L)'
;MLQEVQSFRIGMPNKLHLILVFISGFLVLAYGFDDCPINWAMYVNVSKEKALIKCLLQRYENYTIVGRPVTNTSDLISVEFGLSLIQIMNVDEKNQVLETNVWFTY
;
A
#
# COMPACT_ATOMS: atom_id res chain seq x y z
N MET A 1 12.55 -2.07 26.46
CA MET A 1 12.87 -3.30 27.23
C MET A 1 11.80 -4.34 26.84
N LEU A 2 12.05 -5.49 26.25
CA LEU A 2 13.26 -6.24 25.94
C LEU A 2 12.97 -7.03 24.65
N GLN A 3 13.94 -7.03 23.73
CA GLN A 3 13.88 -7.75 22.47
C GLN A 3 14.39 -9.16 22.74
N GLU A 4 13.53 -10.17 22.71
CA GLU A 4 13.97 -11.57 22.74
C GLU A 4 14.35 -11.99 21.31
N VAL A 5 15.64 -11.85 21.00
CA VAL A 5 16.27 -12.53 19.88
C VAL A 5 16.36 -14.02 20.25
N GLN A 6 15.34 -14.80 19.89
CA GLN A 6 15.41 -16.25 20.03
C GLN A 6 16.52 -16.77 19.11
N SER A 7 17.58 -17.28 19.73
CA SER A 7 18.76 -17.80 19.04
C SER A 7 18.37 -18.93 18.09
N PHE A 8 18.49 -18.71 16.79
CA PHE A 8 18.39 -19.75 15.78
C PHE A 8 19.63 -20.64 15.85
N ARG A 9 19.59 -21.67 16.71
CA ARG A 9 20.59 -22.74 16.73
C ARG A 9 20.36 -23.64 15.52
N ILE A 10 21.20 -23.51 14.49
CA ILE A 10 21.28 -24.50 13.41
C ILE A 10 22.06 -25.71 13.96
N GLY A 11 21.35 -26.64 14.59
CA GLY A 11 21.85 -28.01 14.74
C GLY A 11 22.00 -28.64 13.36
N MET A 12 23.10 -29.34 13.10
CA MET A 12 23.38 -29.93 11.78
C MET A 12 22.17 -30.70 11.25
N PRO A 13 21.66 -30.37 10.04
CA PRO A 13 20.40 -30.90 9.57
C PRO A 13 20.56 -32.32 9.01
N ASN A 14 19.77 -33.23 9.56
CA ASN A 14 19.33 -34.44 8.91
C ASN A 14 18.79 -34.13 7.49
N LYS A 15 19.08 -35.00 6.50
CA LYS A 15 18.79 -34.79 5.06
C LYS A 15 17.34 -34.35 4.76
N LEU A 16 16.38 -34.76 5.59
CA LEU A 16 14.97 -34.40 5.45
C LEU A 16 14.70 -32.90 5.72
N HIS A 17 15.41 -32.31 6.68
CA HIS A 17 15.25 -30.89 7.04
C HIS A 17 15.77 -29.98 5.92
N LEU A 18 16.81 -30.43 5.21
CA LEU A 18 17.36 -29.75 4.06
C LEU A 18 16.32 -29.66 2.92
N ILE A 19 15.64 -30.79 2.64
CA ILE A 19 14.62 -30.88 1.59
C ILE A 19 13.42 -29.96 1.88
N LEU A 20 12.96 -29.89 3.12
CA LEU A 20 11.85 -29.00 3.50
C LEU A 20 12.19 -27.52 3.33
N VAL A 21 13.43 -27.11 3.63
CA VAL A 21 13.90 -25.74 3.41
C VAL A 21 13.96 -25.41 1.91
N PHE A 22 14.39 -26.37 1.09
CA PHE A 22 14.37 -26.21 -0.37
C PHE A 22 12.94 -26.17 -0.93
N ILE A 23 12.02 -27.00 -0.43
CA ILE A 23 10.62 -26.96 -0.85
C ILE A 23 9.99 -25.63 -0.44
N SER A 24 10.19 -25.16 0.80
CA SER A 24 9.66 -23.86 1.23
C SER A 24 10.27 -22.69 0.45
N GLY A 25 11.57 -22.74 0.15
CA GLY A 25 12.24 -21.73 -0.66
C GLY A 25 11.75 -21.73 -2.11
N PHE A 26 11.56 -22.90 -2.71
CA PHE A 26 11.03 -23.05 -4.06
C PHE A 26 9.55 -22.64 -4.14
N LEU A 27 8.77 -22.94 -3.11
CA LEU A 27 7.37 -22.52 -2.98
C LEU A 27 7.26 -20.99 -2.96
N VAL A 28 8.10 -20.31 -2.16
CA VAL A 28 8.16 -18.84 -2.08
C VAL A 28 8.60 -18.22 -3.41
N LEU A 29 9.48 -18.87 -4.18
CA LEU A 29 9.90 -18.39 -5.50
C LEU A 29 8.87 -18.70 -6.61
N ALA A 30 8.11 -19.79 -6.48
CA ALA A 30 7.09 -20.19 -7.45
C ALA A 30 5.78 -19.40 -7.30
N TYR A 31 5.43 -19.01 -6.06
CA TYR A 31 4.39 -18.03 -5.79
C TYR A 31 5.02 -16.65 -5.68
N GLY A 32 5.56 -16.15 -6.79
CA GLY A 32 6.08 -14.79 -6.87
C GLY A 32 5.02 -13.77 -6.43
N PHE A 33 5.42 -12.84 -5.57
CA PHE A 33 4.63 -11.71 -5.10
C PHE A 33 4.61 -10.60 -6.16
N ASP A 34 4.03 -10.87 -7.33
CA ASP A 34 3.87 -9.86 -8.37
C ASP A 34 2.38 -9.75 -8.71
N ASP A 35 1.61 -9.10 -7.83
CA ASP A 35 0.15 -8.89 -8.02
C ASP A 35 -0.17 -7.90 -9.16
N CYS A 36 0.70 -7.75 -10.15
CA CYS A 36 0.50 -6.80 -11.23
C CYS A 36 0.10 -7.52 -12.52
N PRO A 37 -1.13 -7.33 -12.99
CA PRO A 37 -1.64 -8.01 -14.18
C PRO A 37 -1.16 -7.33 -15.48
N ILE A 38 0.14 -7.06 -15.59
CA ILE A 38 0.77 -6.52 -16.81
C ILE A 38 1.85 -7.45 -17.34
N ASN A 39 1.87 -7.62 -18.66
CA ASN A 39 3.01 -8.22 -19.34
C ASN A 39 4.21 -7.26 -19.28
N TRP A 40 5.16 -7.53 -18.40
CA TRP A 40 6.34 -6.71 -18.17
C TRP A 40 7.26 -6.62 -19.39
N ALA A 41 7.18 -7.56 -20.34
CA ALA A 41 7.94 -7.51 -21.59
C ALA A 41 7.53 -6.32 -22.49
N MET A 42 6.32 -5.79 -22.32
CA MET A 42 5.86 -4.57 -23.00
C MET A 42 6.48 -3.28 -22.40
N TYR A 43 7.01 -3.33 -21.18
CA TYR A 43 7.54 -2.19 -20.43
C TYR A 43 9.07 -2.10 -20.40
N VAL A 44 9.76 -2.84 -21.28
CA VAL A 44 11.23 -2.84 -21.35
C VAL A 44 11.80 -1.46 -21.75
N ASN A 45 11.08 -0.73 -22.62
CA ASN A 45 11.51 0.58 -23.13
C ASN A 45 10.79 1.75 -22.45
N VAL A 46 10.32 1.56 -21.21
CA VAL A 46 9.55 2.54 -20.45
C VAL A 46 10.23 2.81 -19.12
N SER A 47 10.14 4.05 -18.61
CA SER A 47 10.57 4.36 -17.25
C SER A 47 9.89 3.42 -16.24
N LYS A 48 10.66 2.93 -15.27
CA LYS A 48 10.17 2.01 -14.23
C LYS A 48 9.02 2.64 -13.44
N GLU A 49 9.05 3.95 -13.20
CA GLU A 49 7.97 4.69 -12.55
C GLU A 49 6.67 4.60 -13.34
N LYS A 50 6.74 4.81 -14.66
CA LYS A 50 5.58 4.72 -15.55
C LYS A 50 5.05 3.29 -15.66
N ALA A 51 5.92 2.29 -15.63
CA ALA A 51 5.51 0.89 -15.56
C ALA A 51 4.76 0.61 -14.25
N LEU A 52 5.33 1.03 -13.10
CA LEU A 52 4.77 0.85 -11.77
C LEU A 52 3.42 1.56 -11.61
N ILE A 53 3.28 2.81 -12.05
CA ILE A 53 2.02 3.56 -11.96
C ILE A 53 0.90 2.81 -12.68
N LYS A 54 1.15 2.33 -13.90
CA LYS A 54 0.13 1.59 -14.65
C LYS A 54 -0.24 0.26 -13.99
N CYS A 55 0.77 -0.42 -13.47
CA CYS A 55 0.65 -1.62 -12.64
C CYS A 55 -0.36 -1.41 -11.49
N LEU A 56 -0.14 -0.35 -10.69
CA LEU A 56 -0.93 -0.03 -9.50
C LEU A 56 -2.35 0.41 -9.86
N LEU A 57 -2.51 1.24 -10.89
CA LEU A 57 -3.82 1.71 -11.35
C LEU A 57 -4.67 0.55 -11.88
N GLN A 58 -4.10 -0.34 -12.69
CA GLN A 58 -4.83 -1.51 -13.20
C GLN A 58 -5.22 -2.48 -12.08
N ARG A 59 -4.33 -2.66 -11.09
CA ARG A 59 -4.67 -3.43 -9.89
C ARG A 59 -5.87 -2.81 -9.16
N TYR A 60 -5.85 -1.49 -8.96
CA TYR A 60 -6.93 -0.77 -8.30
C TYR A 60 -8.26 -0.90 -9.06
N GLU A 61 -8.25 -0.82 -10.39
CA GLU A 61 -9.44 -1.02 -11.23
C GLU A 61 -10.07 -2.41 -11.05
N ASN A 62 -9.24 -3.46 -10.92
CA ASN A 62 -9.72 -4.84 -10.75
C ASN A 62 -10.46 -5.08 -9.43
N TYR A 63 -10.09 -4.37 -8.36
CA TYR A 63 -10.68 -4.55 -7.02
C TYR A 63 -11.90 -3.65 -6.74
N THR A 64 -12.35 -2.85 -7.72
CA THR A 64 -13.40 -1.82 -7.64
C THR A 64 -12.90 -0.42 -7.25
N ILE A 65 -13.33 0.58 -8.04
CA ILE A 65 -12.90 2.00 -7.94
C ILE A 65 -13.67 2.77 -6.85
N VAL A 66 -14.89 2.34 -6.54
CA VAL A 66 -15.86 3.04 -5.67
C VAL A 66 -15.85 2.52 -4.22
N GLY A 67 -15.19 1.37 -3.99
CA GLY A 67 -15.17 0.69 -2.70
C GLY A 67 -14.12 1.26 -1.76
N ARG A 68 -14.38 1.12 -0.47
CA ARG A 68 -13.39 1.42 0.57
C ARG A 68 -12.20 0.46 0.44
N PRO A 69 -10.93 0.94 0.44
CA PRO A 69 -9.77 0.08 0.26
C PRO A 69 -9.45 -0.68 1.56
N VAL A 70 -10.21 -1.74 1.84
CA VAL A 70 -10.01 -2.64 2.98
C VAL A 70 -9.88 -4.08 2.51
N THR A 71 -9.03 -4.85 3.19
CA THR A 71 -8.93 -6.30 2.97
C THR A 71 -10.16 -7.02 3.52
N ASN A 72 -10.63 -6.63 4.71
CA ASN A 72 -11.83 -7.17 5.31
C ASN A 72 -12.89 -6.08 5.49
N THR A 73 -14.16 -6.47 5.36
CA THR A 73 -15.30 -5.56 5.57
C THR A 73 -15.40 -5.04 7.01
N SER A 74 -14.86 -5.79 7.97
CA SER A 74 -14.86 -5.43 9.40
C SER A 74 -13.79 -4.41 9.77
N ASP A 75 -12.80 -4.18 8.90
CA ASP A 75 -11.68 -3.29 9.21
C ASP A 75 -12.14 -1.81 9.13
N LEU A 76 -11.54 -0.96 9.96
CA LEU A 76 -11.79 0.48 10.00
C LEU A 76 -10.71 1.22 9.22
N ILE A 77 -11.05 2.37 8.63
CA ILE A 77 -10.10 3.30 8.04
C ILE A 77 -10.05 4.56 8.90
N SER A 78 -8.87 4.91 9.38
CA SER A 78 -8.62 6.22 9.99
C SER A 78 -8.32 7.21 8.88
N VAL A 79 -9.03 8.34 8.84
CA VAL A 79 -8.77 9.45 7.92
C VAL A 79 -8.22 10.60 8.73
N GLU A 80 -6.93 10.87 8.57
CA GLU A 80 -6.28 12.04 9.15
C GLU A 80 -6.63 13.25 8.28
N PHE A 81 -7.41 14.18 8.81
CA PHE A 81 -7.87 15.36 8.07
C PHE A 81 -7.36 16.64 8.73
N GLY A 82 -6.81 17.53 7.91
CA GLY A 82 -6.30 18.82 8.34
C GLY A 82 -6.82 19.96 7.48
N LEU A 83 -6.99 21.12 8.09
CA LEU A 83 -7.33 22.37 7.42
C LEU A 83 -6.30 23.43 7.75
N SER A 84 -5.84 24.13 6.73
CA SER A 84 -4.93 25.26 6.86
C SER A 84 -5.56 26.48 6.22
N LEU A 85 -5.86 27.49 7.04
CA LEU A 85 -6.40 28.76 6.56
C LEU A 85 -5.32 29.51 5.77
N ILE A 86 -5.66 29.94 4.55
CA ILE A 86 -4.80 30.81 3.75
C ILE A 86 -5.19 32.26 4.04
N GLN A 87 -6.46 32.58 3.84
CA GLN A 87 -6.96 33.95 3.91
C GLN A 87 -8.47 34.00 4.21
N ILE A 88 -8.89 35.05 4.91
CA ILE A 88 -10.30 35.47 5.02
C ILE A 88 -10.62 36.40 3.85
N MET A 89 -11.57 36.00 3.01
CA MET A 89 -11.98 36.72 1.80
C MET A 89 -13.03 37.78 2.12
N ASN A 90 -14.05 37.41 2.88
CA ASN A 90 -15.14 38.31 3.26
C ASN A 90 -15.83 37.83 4.54
N VAL A 91 -16.44 38.76 5.28
CA VAL A 91 -17.25 38.51 6.46
C VAL A 91 -18.55 39.28 6.33
N ASP A 92 -19.66 38.55 6.19
CA ASP A 92 -21.00 39.12 6.26
C ASP A 92 -21.60 38.83 7.63
N GLU A 93 -21.52 39.80 8.53
CA GLU A 93 -22.03 39.68 9.89
C GLU A 93 -23.56 39.64 9.96
N LYS A 94 -24.26 40.24 8.99
CA LYS A 94 -25.73 40.24 8.97
C LYS A 94 -26.26 38.87 8.58
N ASN A 95 -25.59 38.22 7.63
CA ASN A 95 -25.96 36.88 7.15
C ASN A 95 -25.17 35.75 7.81
N GLN A 96 -24.20 36.07 8.69
CA GLN A 96 -23.32 35.10 9.37
C GLN A 96 -22.54 34.22 8.39
N VAL A 97 -22.06 34.80 7.29
CA VAL A 97 -21.30 34.10 6.26
C VAL A 97 -19.83 34.52 6.32
N LEU A 98 -18.95 33.55 6.45
CA LEU A 98 -17.50 33.72 6.37
C LEU A 98 -16.99 33.05 5.09
N GLU A 99 -16.47 33.85 4.18
CA GLU A 99 -15.82 33.36 2.96
C GLU A 99 -14.32 33.29 3.22
N THR A 100 -13.73 32.10 3.09
CA THR A 100 -12.30 31.87 3.33
C THR A 100 -11.69 31.01 2.23
N ASN A 101 -10.42 31.25 1.95
CA ASN A 101 -9.60 30.35 1.15
C ASN A 101 -8.81 29.44 2.09
N VAL A 102 -8.94 28.14 1.89
CA VAL A 102 -8.32 27.12 2.76
C VAL A 102 -7.63 26.06 1.91
N TRP A 103 -6.51 25.55 2.41
CA TRP A 103 -5.97 24.27 1.98
C TRP A 103 -6.56 23.18 2.86
N PHE A 104 -6.96 22.07 2.26
CA PHE A 104 -7.29 20.85 2.97
C PHE A 104 -6.19 19.82 2.72
N THR A 105 -5.84 19.06 3.76
CA THR A 105 -4.84 17.98 3.71
C THR A 105 -5.52 16.70 4.18
N TYR A 106 -5.36 15.63 3.41
CA TYR A 106 -5.97 14.31 3.62
C TYR A 106 -4.99 13.20 3.22
#